data_AF-A0AAE3MK50-F1
#
_entry.id   AF-A0AAE3MK50-F1
#
_cell.length_a   1.000
_cell.length_b   1.000
_cell.length_c   1.000
_cell.angle_alpha   90.00
_cell.angle_beta   90.00
_cell.angle_gamma   90.00
#
_symmetry.space_group_name_H-M   'P 1'
#
loop_
_entity.id
_entity.type
_entity.pdbx_description
1 polymer ?
#
loop_
_entity_poly.entity_id
_entity_poly.type
_entity_poly.pdbx_seq_one_letter_code
_entity_poly.pdbx_strand_id
1 'polypeptide(L)' 'MELKRYENVIQVIKILDKKILKVLTEDDSNLEKLKTFIDIRKMYTDEYNGLEKGRRTHQMFNDSKKG' A
#
# COMPACT_ATOMS: atom_id res chain seq x y z
N MET A 1 11.17 -0.13 14.35
CA MET A 1 11.45 0.53 13.06
C MET A 1 10.46 0.11 11.95
N GLU A 2 9.71 -0.99 12.11
CA GLU A 2 8.67 -1.43 11.14
C GLU A 2 7.35 -0.65 11.18
N LEU A 3 6.89 -0.18 12.35
CA LEU A 3 5.65 0.63 12.48
C LEU A 3 5.69 1.87 11.57
N LYS A 4 6.81 2.59 11.55
CA LYS A 4 7.02 3.76 10.69
C LYS A 4 6.98 3.40 9.20
N ARG A 5 7.46 2.21 8.82
CA ARG A 5 7.38 1.71 7.44
C ARG A 5 5.94 1.39 7.04
N TYR A 6 5.19 0.74 7.93
CA TYR A 6 3.77 0.44 7.72
C TYR A 6 2.92 1.69 7.55
N GLU A 7 3.11 2.69 8.42
CA GLU A 7 2.42 3.99 8.32
C GLU A 7 2.77 4.73 7.03
N ASN A 8 4.05 4.73 6.63
CA ASN A 8 4.50 5.34 5.38
C ASN A 8 3.83 4.68 4.15
N VAL A 9 3.77 3.35 4.09
CA VAL A 9 3.13 2.64 2.98
C VAL A 9 1.65 3.01 2.85
N ILE A 10 0.92 3.08 3.97
CA ILE A 10 -0.49 3.50 3.98
C ILE A 10 -0.64 4.95 3.48
N GLN A 11 0.23 5.87 3.92
CA GLN A 11 0.20 7.25 3.46
C GLN A 11 0.44 7.37 1.96
N VAL A 12 1.40 6.62 1.41
CA VAL A 12 1.69 6.62 -0.02
C VAL A 12 0.51 6.09 -0.83
N ILE A 13 -0.13 5.00 -0.41
CA ILE A 13 -1.34 4.47 -1.07
C ILE A 13 -2.44 5.54 -1.11
N LYS A 14 -2.71 6.22 0.02
CA LYS A 14 -3.71 7.29 0.08
C LYS A 14 -3.41 8.47 -0.84
N ILE A 15 -2.14 8.83 -0.99
CA ILE A 15 -1.71 9.89 -1.92
C ILE A 15 -1.94 9.45 -3.37
N LEU A 16 -1.64 8.19 -3.69
CA LEU A 16 -1.86 7.63 -5.03
C LEU A 16 -3.35 7.55 -5.37
N ASP A 17 -4.20 7.13 -4.44
CA ASP A 17 -5.67 7.12 -4.62
C ASP A 17 -6.20 8.50 -5.00
N LYS A 18 -5.75 9.55 -4.29
CA LYS A 18 -6.12 10.94 -4.60
C LYS A 18 -5.66 11.38 -5.99
N LYS A 19 -4.43 11.00 -6.38
CA LYS A 19 -3.87 11.33 -7.69
C LYS A 19 -4.59 10.60 -8.82
N ILE A 20 -4.92 9.33 -8.64
CA ILE A 20 -5.69 8.52 -9.59
C ILE A 20 -7.08 9.14 -9.79
N LEU A 21 -7.78 9.44 -8.69
CA LEU A 21 -9.10 10.07 -8.74
C LEU A 21 -9.07 11.40 -9.50
N LYS A 22 -8.04 12.23 -9.25
CA LYS A 22 -7.86 13.49 -9.96
C LYS A 22 -7.68 13.28 -11.47
N VAL A 23 -6.82 12.35 -11.89
CA VAL A 23 -6.60 12.06 -13.32
C VAL A 23 -7.85 11.49 -13.99
N LEU A 24 -8.63 10.66 -13.29
CA LEU A 24 -9.89 10.10 -13.79
C LEU A 24 -11.01 11.15 -13.95
N THR A 25 -10.90 12.29 -13.27
CA THR A 25 -11.92 13.36 -13.27
C THR A 25 -11.52 14.56 -14.13
N GLU A 26 -10.32 14.55 -14.71
CA GLU A 26 -9.86 15.57 -15.65
C GLU A 26 -10.33 15.19 -17.08
N ASP A 27 -10.97 16.15 -17.78
CA ASP A 27 -11.52 15.98 -19.14
C ASP A 27 -10.47 15.57 -20.18
N ASP A 28 -9.19 15.84 -19.91
CA ASP A 28 -8.04 15.43 -20.72
C ASP A 28 -7.27 14.29 -20.01
N SER A 29 -7.97 13.17 -19.82
CA SER A 29 -7.49 12.02 -19.06
C SER A 29 -6.16 11.50 -19.62
N ASN A 30 -5.04 11.87 -18.99
CA ASN A 30 -3.72 11.37 -19.37
C ASN A 30 -3.58 9.90 -18.95
N LEU A 31 -3.95 9.00 -19.87
CA LEU A 31 -3.98 7.55 -19.68
C LEU A 31 -2.62 6.97 -19.29
N GLU A 32 -1.53 7.53 -19.81
CA GLU A 32 -0.17 7.09 -19.46
C GLU A 32 0.14 7.39 -17.98
N LYS A 33 -0.15 8.62 -17.55
CA LYS A 33 0.00 9.05 -16.16
C LYS A 33 -0.89 8.24 -15.21
N LEU A 34 -2.13 7.96 -15.62
CA LEU A 34 -3.05 7.10 -14.86
C LEU A 34 -2.47 5.70 -14.68
N LYS A 35 -1.98 5.08 -15.77
CA LYS A 35 -1.35 3.76 -15.73
C LYS A 35 -0.16 3.73 -14.79
N THR A 36 0.73 4.73 -14.87
CA THR A 36 1.85 4.86 -13.94
C THR A 36 1.41 4.92 -12.48
N PHE A 37 0.38 5.70 -12.15
CA PHE A 37 -0.10 5.76 -10.77
C PHE A 37 -0.71 4.45 -10.29
N ILE A 38 -1.44 3.73 -11.15
CA ILE A 38 -2.00 2.41 -10.84
C ILE A 38 -0.88 1.40 -10.60
N ASP A 39 0.16 1.38 -11.45
CA ASP A 39 1.29 0.46 -11.31
C ASP A 39 2.06 0.70 -9.99
N ILE A 40 2.33 1.97 -9.66
CA ILE A 40 2.98 2.33 -8.38
C ILE A 40 2.07 1.94 -7.21
N ARG A 41 0.77 2.21 -7.29
CA ARG A 41 -0.19 1.85 -6.23
C ARG A 41 -0.21 0.35 -5.97
N LYS A 42 -0.13 -0.46 -7.03
CA LYS A 42 -0.03 -1.91 -6.93
C LYS A 42 1.22 -2.34 -6.16
N MET A 43 2.39 -1.79 -6.49
CA MET A 43 3.64 -2.09 -5.78
C MET A 43 3.55 -1.82 -4.27
N TYR A 44 3.00 -0.66 -3.88
CA TYR A 44 2.83 -0.33 -2.46
C TYR A 44 1.76 -1.18 -1.77
N THR A 45 0.75 -1.63 -2.50
CA THR A 45 -0.25 -2.57 -1.97
C THR A 45 0.38 -3.94 -1.70
N ASP A 46 1.26 -4.41 -2.58
CA ASP A 46 1.99 -5.67 -2.39
C ASP A 46 2.96 -5.58 -1.20
N GLU A 47 3.64 -4.42 -1.02
CA GLU A 47 4.45 -4.16 0.16
C GLU A 47 3.63 -4.16 1.45
N TYR A 48 2.47 -3.49 1.46
CA TYR A 48 1.53 -3.50 2.59
C TYR A 48 1.16 -4.94 2.98
N ASN A 49 0.79 -5.74 1.99
CA ASN A 49 0.40 -7.15 2.20
C ASN A 49 1.56 -7.98 2.75
N GLY A 50 2.79 -7.74 2.29
CA GLY A 50 4.00 -8.38 2.81
C GLY A 50 4.24 -8.05 4.29
N LEU A 51 4.15 -6.77 4.65
CA LEU A 51 4.29 -6.30 6.04
C LEU A 51 3.20 -6.86 6.95
N GLU A 52 1.96 -6.89 6.47
CA GLU A 52 0.82 -7.41 7.23
C GLU A 52 0.93 -8.92 7.45
N LYS A 53 1.35 -9.69 6.43
CA LYS A 53 1.64 -11.12 6.57
C LYS A 53 2.77 -11.37 7.58
N GLY A 54 3.87 -10.62 7.50
CA GLY A 54 4.97 -10.70 8.47
C GLY A 54 4.50 -10.48 9.91
N ARG A 55 3.64 -9.46 10.12
CA ARG A 55 3.05 -9.16 11.42
C ARG A 55 2.18 -10.31 11.95
N ARG A 56 1.33 -10.89 11.10
CA ARG A 56 0.46 -12.02 11.49
C ARG A 56 1.27 -13.26 11.83
N THR A 57 2.28 -13.61 11.04
CA THR A 57 3.16 -14.77 11.31
C THR A 57 3.91 -14.60 12.62
N HIS A 58 4.40 -13.39 12.93
CA HIS A 58 5.05 -13.10 14.22
C HIS A 58 4.08 -13.22 15.41
N GLN A 59 2.82 -12.79 15.26
CA GLN A 59 1.80 -12.97 16.29
C GLN A 59 1.51 -14.44 16.56
N MET A 60 1.26 -15.24 15.51
CA MET A 60 0.98 -16.68 15.65
C MET A 60 2.13 -17.43 16.33
N PHE A 61 3.38 -17.09 16.02
CA PHE A 61 4.55 -17.71 16.65
C PHE A 61 4.67 -17.37 18.14
N ASN A 62 4.36 -16.12 18.53
CA ASN A 62 4.36 -15.71 19.94
C ASN A 62 3.21 -16.35 20.74
N ASP A 63 2.04 -16.52 20.14
CA ASP A 63 0.90 -17.18 20.77
C ASP A 63 1.16 -18.69 20.96
N SER A 64 1.87 -19.32 20.02
CA SER A 64 2.25 -20.73 20.07
C SER A 64 3.29 -21.06 21.15
N LYS A 65 4.01 -20.08 21.70
CA LYS A 65 5.01 -20.26 22.76
C LYS A 65 4.46 -20.03 24.18
N LYS A 66 3.20 -19.60 24.30
CA LYS A 66 2.52 -19.39 25.58
C LYS A 66 1.62 -20.56 26.00
N GLY A 67 1.51 -21.59 25.16
CA GLY A 67 0.92 -22.89 25.50
C GLY A 67 2.00 -23.89 25.86
#